data_AF-B7FZI4-F1
#
_entry.id   AF-B7FZI4-F1
#
_cell.length_a   1.000
_cell.length_b   1.000
_cell.length_c   1.000
_cell.angle_alpha   90.00
_cell.angle_beta   90.00
_cell.angle_gamma   90.00
#
_symmetry.space_group_name_H-M   'P 1'
#
loop_
_entity.id
_entity.type
_entity.pdbx_description
1 polymer ?
#
loop_
_entity_poly.entity_id
_entity_poly.type
_entity_poly.pdbx_seq_one_letter_code
_entity_poly.pdbx_strand_id
1 'polypeptide(L)'
;MRMSVLLVFLCYAITAGAFHNRVFLGSQSIAISSARSPISVLHAMSDSIIDEDSSVSKFSGAGPVQVDMNIYNLPFETVLEEWTANMVPATPMQEEGIYLGAKNSREHLVDVVQVEFPRLQDMGLGIQLMELAGGREDSLGITIVEGLVEGGSAENSDILPGDCITKVAVRKSSSTSAPVDITAGMDLTETVEESAVTTECLGYDATVSAIVSLPPVSSEGETFVLTLKRLRRKPKINLTLQYPPEMNEPDVKLELFAGENLRRSMLVKGVKLNDALSRRFDSGGIGDCGAEGTCATCAVKIVQGGNLCNPRAQQEAQILVKRANWRMSCKTIVGYGMKEGSMTVRVSPRQWADGS
;
A
#
# COMPACT_ATOMS: atom_id res chain seq x y z
N MET A 1 11.09 27.53 -29.72
CA MET A 1 12.52 27.81 -29.45
C MET A 1 12.70 28.02 -27.95
N ARG A 2 13.04 26.96 -27.22
CA ARG A 2 13.46 27.04 -25.82
C ARG A 2 14.75 26.22 -25.75
N MET A 3 15.83 26.90 -25.36
CA MET A 3 17.18 26.35 -25.30
C MET A 3 17.29 25.36 -24.15
N SER A 4 17.68 24.13 -24.48
CA SER A 4 18.23 23.17 -23.54
C SER A 4 19.62 23.64 -23.11
N VAL A 5 19.83 23.85 -21.82
CA VAL A 5 21.15 24.10 -21.25
C VAL A 5 21.61 22.81 -20.57
N LEU A 6 22.55 22.15 -21.24
CA LEU A 6 23.34 21.03 -20.73
C LEU A 6 24.40 21.62 -19.78
N LEU A 7 24.32 21.35 -18.48
CA LEU A 7 25.34 21.79 -17.52
C LEU A 7 26.15 20.59 -17.02
N VAL A 8 27.38 20.51 -17.50
CA VAL A 8 28.45 19.62 -17.04
C VAL A 8 29.10 20.29 -15.82
N PHE A 9 29.07 19.66 -14.65
CA PHE A 9 29.79 20.17 -13.47
C PHE A 9 31.22 19.65 -13.45
N LEU A 10 32.17 20.58 -13.62
CA LEU A 10 33.59 20.42 -13.28
C LEU A 10 33.84 21.13 -11.94
N CYS A 11 34.47 20.43 -10.99
CA CYS A 11 34.92 20.97 -9.71
C CYS A 11 35.84 22.19 -9.87
N TYR A 12 35.62 23.24 -9.07
CA TYR A 12 36.69 24.15 -8.66
C TYR A 12 36.47 24.63 -7.22
N ALA A 13 37.49 24.39 -6.39
CA ALA A 13 37.62 24.90 -5.04
C ALA A 13 38.12 26.35 -5.07
N ILE A 14 37.52 27.25 -4.29
CA ILE A 14 38.11 28.55 -3.93
C ILE A 14 37.82 28.85 -2.45
N THR A 15 38.88 29.21 -1.75
CA THR A 15 38.96 29.60 -0.34
C THR A 15 38.70 31.08 -0.07
N ALA A 16 38.15 31.33 1.13
CA ALA A 16 38.34 32.48 2.04
C ALA A 16 37.64 33.83 1.76
N GLY A 17 37.05 34.38 2.83
CA GLY A 17 36.70 35.81 2.93
C GLY A 17 35.65 36.14 4.00
N ALA A 18 36.09 36.39 5.23
CA ALA A 18 35.25 36.84 6.34
C ALA A 18 34.74 38.29 6.16
N PHE A 19 33.50 38.58 6.57
CA PHE A 19 33.10 39.93 6.98
C PHE A 19 32.02 39.89 8.08
N HIS A 20 32.26 40.67 9.13
CA HIS A 20 31.39 40.92 10.27
C HIS A 20 30.10 41.66 9.88
N ASN A 21 28.97 41.31 10.50
CA ASN A 21 28.12 42.34 11.09
C ASN A 21 27.27 41.80 12.26
N ARG A 22 27.39 42.49 13.40
CA ARG A 22 26.61 42.30 14.61
C ARG A 22 25.24 42.96 14.44
N VAL A 23 24.17 42.26 14.79
CA VAL A 23 22.98 42.89 15.39
C VAL A 23 22.56 42.06 16.60
N PHE A 24 22.59 42.74 17.74
CA PHE A 24 22.17 42.30 19.07
C PHE A 24 20.65 42.47 19.19
N LEU A 25 19.96 41.51 19.79
CA LEU A 25 18.72 41.60 20.61
C LEU A 25 18.31 40.15 20.88
N GLY A 26 18.44 39.62 22.10
CA GLY A 26 17.39 39.75 23.11
C GLY A 26 17.10 38.36 23.67
N SER A 27 17.78 38.06 24.77
CA SER A 27 17.76 36.84 25.58
C SER A 27 16.39 36.39 26.09
N GLN A 28 16.13 35.08 26.07
CA GLN A 28 15.57 34.33 27.22
C GLN A 28 16.16 32.91 27.24
N SER A 29 16.80 32.58 28.36
CA SER A 29 17.40 31.28 28.68
C SER A 29 16.37 30.35 29.32
N ILE A 30 16.32 29.10 28.87
CA ILE A 30 15.87 27.96 29.69
C ILE A 30 16.95 26.89 29.56
N ALA A 31 17.63 26.62 30.67
CA ALA A 31 18.66 25.61 30.78
C ALA A 31 18.08 24.32 31.33
N ILE A 32 18.29 23.18 30.64
CA ILE A 32 18.20 21.84 31.24
C ILE A 32 19.33 20.96 30.67
N SER A 33 20.33 20.71 31.53
CA SER A 33 21.13 19.48 31.74
C SER A 33 21.32 18.51 30.56
N SER A 34 22.49 18.43 29.93
CA SER A 34 23.69 17.64 30.31
C SER A 34 23.61 16.11 30.10
N ALA A 35 24.31 15.68 29.04
CA ALA A 35 25.17 14.51 28.88
C ALA A 35 24.60 13.08 28.95
N ARG A 36 24.72 12.36 27.81
CA ARG A 36 25.40 11.05 27.71
C ARG A 36 25.81 10.75 26.25
N SER A 37 27.04 10.29 26.11
CA SER A 37 27.76 9.90 24.89
C SER A 37 27.33 8.52 24.35
N PRO A 38 27.74 8.15 23.11
CA PRO A 38 27.13 7.09 22.32
C PRO A 38 27.66 5.70 22.67
N ILE A 39 26.77 4.70 22.66
CA ILE A 39 27.12 3.29 22.81
C ILE A 39 26.86 2.56 21.49
N SER A 40 27.94 2.00 20.97
CA SER A 40 28.13 0.93 19.98
C SER A 40 26.92 0.41 19.19
N VAL A 41 27.01 0.57 17.87
CA VAL A 41 26.26 -0.21 16.87
C VAL A 41 26.81 -1.64 16.86
N LEU A 42 26.01 -2.60 17.32
CA LEU A 42 26.24 -4.02 17.09
C LEU A 42 25.44 -4.45 15.86
N HIS A 43 26.16 -5.00 14.88
CA HIS A 43 25.63 -5.82 13.81
C HIS A 43 24.82 -6.98 14.40
N ALA A 44 23.56 -7.11 13.99
CA ALA A 44 22.83 -8.37 14.09
C ALA A 44 22.28 -8.70 12.71
N MET A 45 22.86 -9.74 12.13
CA MET A 45 22.35 -10.44 10.95
C MET A 45 21.09 -11.22 11.38
N SER A 46 20.04 -11.17 10.57
CA SER A 46 19.05 -12.24 10.53
C SER A 46 18.46 -12.33 9.13
N ASP A 47 18.74 -13.48 8.51
CA ASP A 47 18.32 -13.91 7.19
C ASP A 47 16.80 -14.04 7.03
N SER A 48 16.37 -13.80 5.79
CA SER A 48 15.27 -14.47 5.07
C SER A 48 13.89 -14.55 5.75
N ILE A 49 13.05 -13.56 5.44
CA ILE A 49 11.61 -13.78 5.21
C ILE A 49 11.25 -12.98 3.96
N ILE A 50 10.65 -13.65 2.97
CA ILE A 50 10.01 -13.00 1.83
C ILE A 50 8.96 -12.06 2.41
N ASP A 51 9.22 -10.77 2.32
CA ASP A 51 8.38 -9.72 2.89
C ASP A 51 7.12 -9.61 2.01
N GLU A 52 6.09 -10.42 2.32
CA GLU A 52 4.73 -10.28 1.78
C GLU A 52 4.02 -9.00 2.29
N ASP A 53 4.77 -7.97 2.69
CA ASP A 53 4.22 -6.74 3.25
C ASP A 53 4.03 -5.66 2.18
N SER A 54 3.40 -6.06 1.06
CA SER A 54 2.75 -5.05 0.21
C SER A 54 1.67 -4.39 1.05
N SER A 55 1.65 -3.06 1.15
CA SER A 55 0.65 -2.30 1.90
C SER A 55 -0.80 -2.48 1.39
N VAL A 56 -0.99 -3.28 0.34
CA VAL A 56 -2.27 -3.92 0.01
C VAL A 56 -2.82 -4.75 1.18
N SER A 57 -1.95 -5.26 2.06
CA SER A 57 -2.30 -5.89 3.35
C SER A 57 -3.10 -4.95 4.27
N LYS A 58 -2.98 -3.61 4.11
CA LYS A 58 -3.79 -2.61 4.83
C LYS A 58 -5.24 -2.52 4.34
N PHE A 59 -5.57 -3.15 3.21
CA PHE A 59 -6.95 -3.47 2.81
C PHE A 59 -7.30 -4.92 3.19
N SER A 60 -7.01 -5.28 4.44
CA SER A 60 -7.19 -6.64 5.01
C SER A 60 -8.59 -7.25 4.81
N GLY A 61 -9.60 -6.46 4.48
CA GLY A 61 -10.93 -6.96 4.09
C GLY A 61 -11.05 -7.43 2.63
N ALA A 62 -10.37 -6.78 1.69
CA ALA A 62 -10.61 -6.99 0.25
C ALA A 62 -10.05 -8.32 -0.27
N GLY A 63 -9.14 -8.98 0.46
CA GLY A 63 -8.48 -10.20 -0.01
C GLY A 63 -7.43 -9.96 -1.09
N PRO A 64 -6.89 -11.02 -1.71
CA PRO A 64 -5.81 -10.91 -2.70
C PRO A 64 -6.30 -10.17 -3.94
N VAL A 65 -5.44 -9.30 -4.49
CA VAL A 65 -5.73 -8.49 -5.69
C VAL A 65 -6.09 -9.39 -6.87
N GLN A 66 -7.15 -9.04 -7.61
CA GLN A 66 -7.64 -9.79 -8.78
C GLN A 66 -7.79 -8.92 -10.03
N VAL A 67 -7.32 -7.69 -9.98
CA VAL A 67 -7.42 -6.71 -11.07
C VAL A 67 -6.06 -6.04 -11.26
N ASP A 68 -5.83 -5.51 -12.45
CA ASP A 68 -4.71 -4.61 -12.66
C ASP A 68 -4.92 -3.33 -11.84
N MET A 69 -4.03 -3.08 -10.87
CA MET A 69 -4.13 -1.93 -9.98
C MET A 69 -3.80 -0.62 -10.70
N ASN A 70 -3.15 -0.64 -11.86
CA ASN A 70 -2.77 0.57 -12.59
C ASN A 70 -3.96 1.38 -13.09
N ILE A 71 -5.15 0.76 -13.21
CA ILE A 71 -6.42 1.47 -13.48
C ILE A 71 -6.82 2.43 -12.34
N TYR A 72 -6.18 2.32 -11.18
CA TYR A 72 -6.40 3.15 -10.00
C TYR A 72 -5.31 4.19 -9.77
N ASN A 73 -4.32 4.30 -10.66
CA ASN A 73 -3.28 5.32 -10.51
C ASN A 73 -3.87 6.73 -10.54
N LEU A 74 -3.34 7.58 -9.69
CA LEU A 74 -3.67 9.00 -9.72
C LEU A 74 -2.87 9.69 -10.83
N PRO A 75 -3.44 10.74 -11.48
CA PRO A 75 -2.66 11.61 -12.35
C PRO A 75 -1.48 12.22 -11.62
N PHE A 76 -0.36 12.44 -12.31
CA PHE A 76 0.89 12.92 -11.72
C PHE A 76 0.69 14.22 -10.95
N GLU A 77 -0.07 15.17 -11.50
CA GLU A 77 -0.36 16.46 -10.87
C GLU A 77 -1.09 16.31 -9.52
N THR A 78 -1.98 15.31 -9.42
CA THR A 78 -2.66 14.99 -8.16
C THR A 78 -1.70 14.36 -7.16
N VAL A 79 -0.77 13.51 -7.61
CA VAL A 79 0.22 12.87 -6.75
C VAL A 79 1.14 13.88 -6.07
N LEU A 80 1.55 14.94 -6.77
CA LEU A 80 2.38 16.03 -6.22
C LEU A 80 1.76 16.67 -4.97
N GLU A 81 0.44 16.75 -4.92
CA GLU A 81 -0.28 17.38 -3.82
C GLU A 81 -0.69 16.40 -2.71
N GLU A 82 -0.74 15.09 -2.99
CA GLU A 82 -1.34 14.11 -2.09
C GLU A 82 -0.37 13.36 -1.19
N TRP A 83 0.93 13.37 -1.47
CA TRP A 83 1.91 12.77 -0.57
C TRP A 83 2.03 13.52 0.76
N THR A 84 2.16 12.78 1.85
CA THR A 84 2.51 13.30 3.18
C THR A 84 3.39 12.31 3.93
N ALA A 85 4.14 12.80 4.90
CA ALA A 85 4.87 11.99 5.86
C ALA A 85 4.13 11.98 7.20
N ASN A 86 4.00 10.81 7.83
CA ASN A 86 3.30 10.64 9.10
C ASN A 86 4.26 10.06 10.12
N MET A 87 4.29 10.66 11.32
CA MET A 87 4.96 10.02 12.46
C MET A 87 4.06 8.89 12.97
N VAL A 88 4.59 7.68 13.00
CA VAL A 88 3.90 6.48 13.47
C VAL A 88 4.61 5.99 14.73
N PRO A 89 3.90 5.87 15.86
CA PRO A 89 4.48 5.29 17.07
C PRO A 89 4.71 3.79 16.88
N ALA A 90 5.65 3.23 17.64
CA ALA A 90 5.91 1.79 17.62
C ALA A 90 4.66 0.99 17.99
N THR A 91 4.44 -0.10 17.28
CA THR A 91 3.45 -1.13 17.55
C THR A 91 4.12 -2.51 17.49
N PRO A 92 3.50 -3.60 17.97
CA PRO A 92 4.07 -4.94 17.83
C PRO A 92 4.35 -5.36 16.37
N MET A 93 3.74 -4.69 15.40
CA MET A 93 3.85 -4.99 13.97
C MET A 93 4.68 -3.96 13.19
N GLN A 94 5.05 -2.84 13.78
CA GLN A 94 5.69 -1.74 13.07
C GLN A 94 6.56 -0.91 14.02
N GLU A 95 7.79 -0.62 13.61
CA GLU A 95 8.69 0.24 14.37
C GLU A 95 8.20 1.69 14.43
N GLU A 96 8.69 2.44 15.40
CA GLU A 96 8.48 3.89 15.45
C GLU A 96 9.26 4.54 14.31
N GLY A 97 8.62 5.47 13.60
CA GLY A 97 9.29 6.15 12.48
C GLY A 97 8.41 7.11 11.72
N ILE A 98 8.97 7.67 10.66
CA ILE A 98 8.28 8.56 9.73
C ILE A 98 8.00 7.79 8.45
N TYR A 99 6.73 7.67 8.09
CA TYR A 99 6.29 6.87 6.95
C TYR A 99 5.45 7.69 5.99
N LEU A 100 5.61 7.40 4.70
CA LEU A 100 4.81 7.99 3.65
C LEU A 100 3.36 7.52 3.72
N GLY A 101 2.47 8.47 3.51
CA GLY A 101 1.03 8.30 3.49
C GLY A 101 0.37 9.20 2.45
N ALA A 102 -0.93 8.99 2.25
CA ALA A 102 -1.77 9.90 1.51
C ALA A 102 -2.36 10.96 2.45
N LYS A 103 -2.39 12.23 2.04
CA LYS A 103 -3.12 13.29 2.74
C LYS A 103 -4.59 12.94 2.83
N ASN A 104 -5.21 12.59 1.70
CA ASN A 104 -6.58 12.07 1.67
C ASN A 104 -6.60 10.54 1.82
N SER A 105 -6.25 10.05 3.01
CA SER A 105 -6.29 8.60 3.34
C SER A 105 -7.69 7.98 3.30
N ARG A 106 -8.75 8.80 3.18
CA ARG A 106 -10.13 8.32 3.03
C ARG A 106 -10.39 7.82 1.62
N GLU A 107 -9.90 8.52 0.60
CA GLU A 107 -10.16 8.22 -0.81
C GLU A 107 -8.96 7.62 -1.54
N HIS A 108 -7.75 7.82 -1.02
CA HIS A 108 -6.52 7.30 -1.59
C HIS A 108 -5.91 6.21 -0.73
N LEU A 109 -5.18 5.30 -1.38
CA LEU A 109 -4.39 4.27 -0.74
C LEU A 109 -2.94 4.40 -1.21
N VAL A 110 -2.03 4.02 -0.31
CA VAL A 110 -0.62 3.85 -0.62
C VAL A 110 -0.41 2.38 -0.89
N ASP A 111 -0.08 2.05 -2.13
CA ASP A 111 0.29 0.71 -2.58
C ASP A 111 1.81 0.54 -2.52
N VAL A 112 2.30 -0.67 -2.28
CA VAL A 112 3.72 -0.99 -2.31
C VAL A 112 3.97 -1.91 -3.48
N VAL A 113 4.82 -1.45 -4.40
CA VAL A 113 5.14 -2.12 -5.66
C VAL A 113 6.62 -2.46 -5.64
N GLN A 114 6.97 -3.69 -5.99
CA GLN A 114 8.35 -4.09 -6.21
C GLN A 114 8.61 -4.14 -7.72
N VAL A 115 9.70 -3.51 -8.15
CA VAL A 115 10.12 -3.48 -9.56
C VAL A 115 11.56 -3.96 -9.63
N GLU A 116 11.84 -4.87 -10.56
CA GLU A 116 13.17 -5.42 -10.80
C GLU A 116 13.63 -5.10 -12.22
N PHE A 117 14.88 -4.66 -12.36
CA PHE A 117 15.46 -4.37 -13.67
C PHE A 117 16.99 -4.55 -13.66
N PRO A 118 17.63 -4.78 -14.82
CA PRO A 118 19.07 -5.01 -14.90
C PRO A 118 19.88 -3.83 -14.36
N ARG A 119 20.99 -4.14 -13.66
CA ARG A 119 21.98 -3.15 -13.26
C ARG A 119 23.09 -3.12 -14.31
N LEU A 120 23.09 -2.07 -15.14
CA LEU A 120 24.07 -1.91 -16.21
C LEU A 120 25.38 -1.31 -15.70
N GLN A 121 26.50 -1.79 -16.24
CA GLN A 121 27.83 -1.29 -15.89
C GLN A 121 27.99 0.17 -16.34
N ASP A 122 28.63 0.99 -15.51
CA ASP A 122 28.88 2.42 -15.74
C ASP A 122 27.62 3.28 -15.95
N MET A 123 26.45 2.74 -15.62
CA MET A 123 25.17 3.44 -15.68
C MET A 123 24.55 3.58 -14.30
N GLY A 124 23.93 4.74 -14.05
CA GLY A 124 23.11 4.93 -12.85
C GLY A 124 21.79 4.16 -12.93
N LEU A 125 20.92 4.40 -11.95
CA LEU A 125 19.55 3.88 -11.97
C LEU A 125 18.77 4.30 -13.23
N GLY A 126 19.06 5.48 -13.80
CA GLY A 126 18.31 6.00 -14.94
C GLY A 126 16.94 6.56 -14.55
N ILE A 127 16.81 7.10 -13.33
CA ILE A 127 15.58 7.67 -12.79
C ILE A 127 15.81 9.15 -12.49
N GLN A 128 14.87 10.00 -12.93
CA GLN A 128 14.82 11.41 -12.58
C GLN A 128 14.04 11.58 -11.28
N LEU A 129 14.62 12.28 -10.32
CA LEU A 129 14.04 12.49 -9.00
C LEU A 129 13.63 13.95 -8.81
N MET A 130 12.51 14.16 -8.14
CA MET A 130 12.00 15.47 -7.74
C MET A 130 11.74 15.49 -6.24
N GLU A 131 12.14 16.56 -5.57
CA GLU A 131 11.82 16.80 -4.16
C GLU A 131 10.49 17.56 -4.05
N LEU A 132 9.49 16.97 -3.38
CA LEU A 132 8.21 17.62 -3.08
C LEU A 132 8.26 18.43 -1.79
N ALA A 133 9.03 17.94 -0.82
CA ALA A 133 9.22 18.56 0.48
C ALA A 133 10.62 18.22 0.98
N GLY A 134 11.36 19.20 1.48
CA GLY A 134 12.74 19.01 1.92
C GLY A 134 13.46 20.34 2.12
N GLY A 135 14.78 20.35 1.92
CA GLY A 135 15.64 21.52 2.13
C GLY A 135 15.93 21.87 3.60
N ARG A 136 15.63 20.95 4.51
CA ARG A 136 15.92 21.06 5.94
C ARG A 136 17.25 20.38 6.27
N GLU A 137 17.91 20.81 7.35
CA GLU A 137 19.18 20.24 7.79
C GLU A 137 19.05 18.81 8.38
N ASP A 138 17.82 18.33 8.62
CA ASP A 138 17.52 17.02 9.19
C ASP A 138 17.50 15.88 8.15
N SER A 139 17.80 16.16 6.88
CA SER A 139 17.81 15.20 5.77
C SER A 139 16.45 14.55 5.45
N LEU A 140 15.38 14.96 6.16
CA LEU A 140 14.03 14.48 5.95
C LEU A 140 13.37 15.20 4.78
N GLY A 141 12.58 14.46 4.02
CA GLY A 141 11.88 15.00 2.86
C GLY A 141 10.96 13.98 2.20
N ILE A 142 10.42 14.36 1.06
CA ILE A 142 9.63 13.49 0.19
C ILE A 142 10.22 13.64 -1.20
N THR A 143 10.94 12.62 -1.63
CA THR A 143 11.52 12.54 -2.96
C THR A 143 10.70 11.55 -3.80
N ILE A 144 10.26 11.96 -4.98
CA ILE A 144 9.49 11.14 -5.90
C ILE A 144 10.21 10.98 -7.24
N VAL A 145 9.74 10.02 -8.04
CA VAL A 145 10.13 9.88 -9.44
C VAL A 145 9.42 10.95 -10.26
N GLU A 146 10.20 11.75 -10.99
CA GLU A 146 9.69 12.68 -12.01
C GLU A 146 9.57 12.00 -13.37
N GLY A 147 10.50 11.10 -13.69
CA GLY A 147 10.56 10.42 -14.97
C GLY A 147 11.71 9.43 -15.05
N LEU A 148 11.87 8.85 -16.24
CA LEU A 148 12.95 7.91 -16.54
C LEU A 148 13.92 8.55 -17.55
N VAL A 149 15.18 8.17 -17.48
CA VAL A 149 16.24 8.64 -18.39
C VAL A 149 16.31 7.68 -19.58
N GLU A 150 16.22 8.22 -20.80
CA GLU A 150 16.37 7.45 -22.04
C GLU A 150 17.73 6.74 -22.08
N GLY A 151 17.72 5.46 -22.45
CA GLY A 151 18.89 4.56 -22.39
C GLY A 151 19.30 4.14 -20.97
N GLY A 152 18.64 4.63 -19.92
CA GLY A 152 18.93 4.33 -18.52
C GLY A 152 18.56 2.89 -18.11
N SER A 153 19.16 2.40 -17.02
CA SER A 153 18.86 1.04 -16.50
C SER A 153 17.37 0.81 -16.24
N ALA A 154 16.65 1.84 -15.77
CA ALA A 154 15.22 1.78 -15.46
C ALA A 154 14.29 2.11 -16.64
N GLU A 155 14.79 2.43 -17.85
CA GLU A 155 13.97 2.95 -18.96
C GLU A 155 12.75 2.09 -19.29
N ASN A 156 12.90 0.76 -19.24
CA ASN A 156 11.84 -0.20 -19.57
C ASN A 156 11.19 -0.84 -18.34
N SER A 157 11.29 -0.18 -17.18
CA SER A 157 10.72 -0.68 -15.92
C SER A 157 9.28 -0.19 -15.71
N ASP A 158 8.56 -0.82 -14.79
CA ASP A 158 7.19 -0.45 -14.41
C ASP A 158 7.10 0.76 -13.46
N ILE A 159 8.19 1.51 -13.33
CA ILE A 159 8.27 2.74 -12.52
C ILE A 159 7.49 3.85 -13.21
N LEU A 160 6.67 4.57 -12.45
CA LEU A 160 5.86 5.66 -12.96
C LEU A 160 6.21 7.00 -12.29
N PRO A 161 6.03 8.13 -12.99
CA PRO A 161 6.06 9.44 -12.36
C PRO A 161 5.10 9.50 -11.16
N GLY A 162 5.58 10.03 -10.04
CA GLY A 162 4.84 10.13 -8.78
C GLY A 162 5.11 8.99 -7.79
N ASP A 163 5.76 7.91 -8.22
CA ASP A 163 6.23 6.87 -7.30
C ASP A 163 7.24 7.43 -6.32
N CYS A 164 7.21 6.96 -5.09
CA CYS A 164 8.28 7.21 -4.13
C CYS A 164 9.12 5.95 -3.95
N ILE A 165 10.43 6.07 -4.12
CA ILE A 165 11.36 4.97 -3.85
C ILE A 165 11.54 4.88 -2.34
N THR A 166 11.21 3.73 -1.75
CA THR A 166 11.35 3.51 -0.31
C THR A 166 12.52 2.62 0.05
N LYS A 167 12.89 1.69 -0.84
CA LYS A 167 14.05 0.81 -0.68
C LYS A 167 14.68 0.55 -2.04
N VAL A 168 16.01 0.56 -2.10
CA VAL A 168 16.78 0.14 -3.26
C VAL A 168 17.69 -1.00 -2.83
N ALA A 169 17.57 -2.14 -3.49
CA ALA A 169 18.43 -3.29 -3.27
C ALA A 169 19.15 -3.68 -4.57
N VAL A 170 20.35 -4.24 -4.42
CA VAL A 170 21.12 -4.88 -5.47
C VAL A 170 21.17 -6.37 -5.15
N ARG A 171 20.73 -7.20 -6.08
CA ARG A 171 20.75 -8.65 -5.97
C ARG A 171 21.79 -9.24 -6.91
N LYS A 172 22.60 -10.16 -6.40
CA LYS A 172 23.57 -10.94 -7.18
C LYS A 172 23.16 -12.40 -7.15
N SER A 173 22.86 -12.97 -8.31
CA SER A 173 22.66 -14.41 -8.47
C SER A 173 23.99 -15.04 -8.89
N SER A 174 24.64 -15.79 -7.99
CA SER A 174 25.79 -16.61 -8.34
C SER A 174 25.37 -18.07 -8.47
N SER A 175 25.40 -18.61 -9.69
CA SER A 175 25.29 -20.04 -9.89
C SER A 175 26.66 -20.68 -9.67
N THR A 176 26.93 -21.18 -8.47
CA THR A 176 28.17 -21.91 -8.21
C THR A 176 28.09 -23.30 -8.87
N SER A 177 28.65 -23.46 -10.07
CA SER A 177 28.88 -24.79 -10.65
C SER A 177 30.10 -25.42 -9.97
N ALA A 178 29.92 -25.94 -8.75
CA ALA A 178 30.94 -26.83 -8.20
C ALA A 178 31.04 -28.09 -9.11
N PRO A 179 32.24 -28.58 -9.43
CA PRO A 179 32.37 -29.87 -10.11
C PRO A 179 31.99 -30.97 -9.10
N VAL A 180 30.83 -31.61 -9.30
CA VAL A 180 30.32 -32.66 -8.42
C VAL A 180 30.46 -34.03 -9.12
N ASP A 181 31.08 -34.97 -8.41
CA ASP A 181 31.14 -36.39 -8.74
C ASP A 181 29.73 -36.98 -8.95
N ILE A 182 29.60 -37.88 -9.93
CA ILE A 182 28.36 -38.30 -10.62
C ILE A 182 27.38 -39.15 -9.76
N THR A 183 27.42 -39.07 -8.42
CA THR A 183 26.65 -39.99 -7.55
C THR A 183 25.99 -39.32 -6.35
N ALA A 184 24.98 -38.47 -6.59
CA ALA A 184 23.80 -38.25 -5.73
C ALA A 184 22.93 -37.12 -6.32
N GLY A 185 21.60 -37.19 -6.13
CA GLY A 185 20.62 -36.30 -6.73
C GLY A 185 20.91 -34.80 -6.55
N MET A 186 20.72 -34.05 -7.65
CA MET A 186 20.90 -32.60 -7.76
C MET A 186 20.00 -31.83 -6.80
N ASP A 187 20.60 -31.03 -5.93
CA ASP A 187 19.99 -29.85 -5.33
C ASP A 187 20.92 -28.67 -5.62
N LEU A 188 20.52 -27.79 -6.54
CA LEU A 188 21.28 -26.60 -6.91
C LEU A 188 20.97 -25.52 -5.87
N THR A 189 21.88 -25.29 -4.93
CA THR A 189 21.76 -24.19 -3.97
C THR A 189 22.18 -22.88 -4.65
N GLU A 190 21.22 -22.09 -5.09
CA GLU A 190 21.44 -20.72 -5.57
C GLU A 190 21.73 -19.80 -4.36
N THR A 191 22.93 -19.23 -4.30
CA THR A 191 23.29 -18.24 -3.28
C THR A 191 22.99 -16.84 -3.80
N VAL A 192 22.11 -16.12 -3.09
CA VAL A 192 21.69 -14.77 -3.42
C VAL A 192 22.30 -13.79 -2.43
N GLU A 193 23.23 -12.94 -2.88
CA GLU A 193 23.72 -11.82 -2.07
C GLU A 193 22.84 -10.59 -2.33
N GLU A 194 22.32 -9.98 -1.26
CA GLU A 194 21.52 -8.75 -1.31
C GLU A 194 22.20 -7.62 -0.51
N SER A 195 22.35 -6.45 -1.14
CA SER A 195 22.73 -5.21 -0.46
C SER A 195 21.64 -4.18 -0.66
N ALA A 196 21.12 -3.60 0.42
CA ALA A 196 19.96 -2.72 0.35
C ALA A 196 20.12 -1.44 1.18
N VAL A 197 19.45 -0.38 0.72
CA VAL A 197 19.36 0.92 1.40
C VAL A 197 17.91 1.38 1.42
N THR A 198 17.51 2.02 2.52
CA THR A 198 16.18 2.63 2.68
C THR A 198 16.25 4.09 2.30
N THR A 199 15.27 4.55 1.53
CA THR A 199 15.15 5.92 1.01
C THR A 199 13.82 6.58 1.39
N GLU A 200 12.95 5.87 2.10
CA GLU A 200 11.67 6.40 2.55
C GLU A 200 11.85 7.66 3.42
N CYS A 201 11.06 8.69 3.12
CA CYS A 201 11.05 9.98 3.82
C CYS A 201 12.40 10.73 3.84
N LEU A 202 13.30 10.45 2.89
CA LEU A 202 14.53 11.22 2.70
C LEU A 202 14.32 12.37 1.71
N GLY A 203 14.99 13.49 1.98
CA GLY A 203 15.17 14.58 1.01
C GLY A 203 16.06 14.15 -0.17
N TYR A 204 16.17 14.99 -1.18
CA TYR A 204 16.85 14.65 -2.43
C TYR A 204 18.31 14.22 -2.21
N ASP A 205 19.11 15.05 -1.54
CA ASP A 205 20.53 14.79 -1.34
C ASP A 205 20.77 13.52 -0.51
N ALA A 206 19.94 13.30 0.51
CA ALA A 206 20.01 12.11 1.35
C ALA A 206 19.60 10.84 0.58
N THR A 207 18.59 10.94 -0.29
CA THR A 207 18.15 9.85 -1.17
C THR A 207 19.27 9.45 -2.13
N VAL A 208 19.88 10.43 -2.81
CA VAL A 208 21.00 10.19 -3.73
C VAL A 208 22.20 9.60 -2.99
N SER A 209 22.56 10.17 -1.84
CA SER A 209 23.65 9.68 -1.00
C SER A 209 23.46 8.21 -0.58
N ALA A 210 22.24 7.87 -0.12
CA ALA A 210 21.90 6.50 0.24
C ALA A 210 22.04 5.55 -0.96
N ILE A 211 21.51 5.91 -2.12
CA ILE A 211 21.61 5.09 -3.34
C ILE A 211 23.06 4.89 -3.79
N VAL A 212 23.88 5.95 -3.76
CA VAL A 212 25.29 5.89 -4.16
C VAL A 212 26.13 5.05 -3.19
N SER A 213 25.68 4.87 -1.95
CA SER A 213 26.37 4.01 -0.96
C SER A 213 26.27 2.51 -1.26
N LEU A 214 25.42 2.11 -2.21
CA LEU A 214 25.34 0.73 -2.68
C LEU A 214 26.68 0.28 -3.31
N PRO A 215 27.06 -1.01 -3.15
CA PRO A 215 28.32 -1.50 -3.68
C PRO A 215 28.40 -1.31 -5.19
N PRO A 216 29.58 -1.01 -5.78
CA PRO A 216 29.73 -0.89 -7.23
C PRO A 216 29.40 -2.22 -7.93
N VAL A 217 29.12 -2.15 -9.23
CA VAL A 217 28.89 -3.35 -10.06
C VAL A 217 30.14 -4.22 -10.03
N SER A 218 29.97 -5.48 -9.65
CA SER A 218 31.06 -6.43 -9.43
C SER A 218 31.02 -7.63 -10.37
N SER A 219 29.84 -7.98 -10.89
CA SER A 219 29.63 -9.09 -11.81
C SER A 219 28.59 -8.74 -12.87
N GLU A 220 28.65 -9.42 -14.02
CA GLU A 220 27.57 -9.36 -15.01
C GLU A 220 26.32 -10.03 -14.44
N GLY A 221 25.13 -9.47 -14.73
CA GLY A 221 23.85 -10.04 -14.30
C GLY A 221 23.32 -9.57 -12.93
N GLU A 222 23.93 -8.54 -12.32
CA GLU A 222 23.33 -7.89 -11.14
C GLU A 222 21.96 -7.25 -11.50
N THR A 223 21.01 -7.30 -10.56
CA THR A 223 19.70 -6.65 -10.73
C THR A 223 19.46 -5.62 -9.64
N PHE A 224 18.82 -4.52 -10.02
CA PHE A 224 18.19 -3.63 -9.08
C PHE A 224 16.82 -4.17 -8.69
N VAL A 225 16.50 -4.08 -7.41
CA VAL A 225 15.20 -4.40 -6.84
C VAL A 225 14.75 -3.17 -6.05
N LEU A 226 13.77 -2.45 -6.59
CA LEU A 226 13.22 -1.26 -5.97
C LEU A 226 11.90 -1.61 -5.30
N THR A 227 11.75 -1.19 -4.05
CA THR A 227 10.44 -1.09 -3.39
C THR A 227 9.96 0.34 -3.53
N LEU A 228 8.78 0.50 -4.10
CA LEU A 228 8.14 1.77 -4.40
C LEU A 228 6.84 1.88 -3.61
N LYS A 229 6.50 3.10 -3.21
CA LYS A 229 5.16 3.46 -2.78
C LYS A 229 4.46 4.24 -3.88
N ARG A 230 3.26 3.78 -4.27
CA ARG A 230 2.43 4.37 -5.31
C ARG A 230 1.09 4.82 -4.75
N LEU A 231 0.71 6.07 -5.00
CA LEU A 231 -0.63 6.56 -4.65
C LEU A 231 -1.67 6.10 -5.68
N ARG A 232 -2.74 5.52 -5.18
CA ARG A 232 -3.88 5.07 -5.98
C ARG A 232 -5.19 5.54 -5.38
N ARG A 233 -6.21 5.77 -6.22
CA ARG A 233 -7.58 5.93 -5.73
C ARG A 233 -8.11 4.61 -5.18
N LYS A 234 -8.97 4.66 -4.18
CA LYS A 234 -9.67 3.47 -3.69
C LYS A 234 -10.74 3.04 -4.69
N PRO A 235 -10.85 1.73 -4.99
CA PRO A 235 -11.93 1.21 -5.83
C PRO A 235 -13.28 1.43 -5.14
N LYS A 236 -14.28 1.89 -5.90
CA LYS A 236 -15.61 2.23 -5.37
C LYS A 236 -16.65 1.19 -5.76
N ILE A 237 -17.57 0.92 -4.84
CA ILE A 237 -18.73 0.06 -5.04
C ILE A 237 -20.00 0.90 -4.91
N ASN A 238 -20.76 1.00 -5.99
CA ASN A 238 -22.06 1.66 -6.01
C ASN A 238 -23.14 0.64 -5.64
N LEU A 239 -23.57 0.66 -4.38
CA LEU A 239 -24.56 -0.25 -3.82
C LEU A 239 -25.96 0.38 -3.90
N THR A 240 -26.89 -0.32 -4.55
CA THR A 240 -28.33 0.00 -4.50
C THR A 240 -29.03 -0.97 -3.55
N LEU A 241 -29.63 -0.44 -2.51
CA LEU A 241 -30.43 -1.18 -1.53
C LEU A 241 -31.91 -1.07 -1.87
N GLN A 242 -32.58 -2.22 -1.87
CA GLN A 242 -34.00 -2.34 -2.13
C GLN A 242 -34.71 -2.92 -0.91
N TYR A 243 -35.87 -2.36 -0.61
CA TYR A 243 -36.73 -2.79 0.50
C TYR A 243 -37.92 -3.60 -0.02
N PRO A 244 -38.46 -4.53 0.78
CA PRO A 244 -39.71 -5.21 0.47
C PRO A 244 -40.83 -4.21 0.10
N PRO A 245 -41.66 -4.48 -0.93
CA PRO A 245 -42.71 -3.56 -1.35
C PRO A 245 -43.69 -3.15 -0.24
N GLU A 246 -43.93 -4.04 0.73
CA GLU A 246 -44.80 -3.79 1.88
C GLU A 246 -44.31 -2.67 2.80
N MET A 247 -42.99 -2.43 2.84
CA MET A 247 -42.41 -1.35 3.65
C MET A 247 -42.61 0.04 3.03
N ASN A 248 -42.90 0.11 1.72
CA ASN A 248 -43.05 1.36 0.97
C ASN A 248 -41.88 2.35 1.19
N GLU A 249 -40.66 1.82 1.30
CA GLU A 249 -39.43 2.61 1.42
C GLU A 249 -38.75 2.74 0.04
N PRO A 250 -38.20 3.93 -0.30
CA PRO A 250 -37.47 4.12 -1.56
C PRO A 250 -36.13 3.39 -1.55
N ASP A 251 -35.65 3.04 -2.75
CA ASP A 251 -34.31 2.48 -2.92
C ASP A 251 -33.23 3.45 -2.41
N VAL A 252 -32.26 2.93 -1.66
CA VAL A 252 -31.15 3.71 -1.08
C VAL A 252 -29.87 3.43 -1.84
N LYS A 253 -29.19 4.49 -2.30
CA LYS A 253 -27.88 4.39 -2.97
C LYS A 253 -26.76 4.70 -1.98
N LEU A 254 -25.81 3.77 -1.84
CA LEU A 254 -24.65 3.90 -0.98
C LEU A 254 -23.37 3.76 -1.81
N GLU A 255 -22.41 4.64 -1.59
CA GLU A 255 -21.04 4.45 -2.07
C GLU A 255 -20.20 3.75 -1.00
N LEU A 256 -19.62 2.61 -1.32
CA LEU A 256 -18.72 1.85 -0.45
C LEU A 256 -17.33 1.78 -1.09
N PHE A 257 -16.31 1.45 -0.31
CA PHE A 257 -14.98 1.14 -0.84
C PHE A 257 -14.75 -0.38 -0.88
N ALA A 258 -13.89 -0.84 -1.79
CA ALA A 258 -13.42 -2.23 -1.77
C ALA A 258 -12.83 -2.58 -0.40
N GLY A 259 -13.14 -3.79 0.10
CA GLY A 259 -12.72 -4.24 1.42
C GLY A 259 -13.68 -3.89 2.56
N GLU A 260 -14.72 -3.09 2.33
CA GLU A 260 -15.69 -2.77 3.37
C GLU A 260 -16.63 -3.95 3.70
N ASN A 261 -16.95 -4.08 4.99
CA ASN A 261 -17.94 -5.04 5.46
C ASN A 261 -19.36 -4.53 5.18
N LEU A 262 -20.13 -5.30 4.41
CA LEU A 262 -21.44 -4.90 3.91
C LEU A 262 -22.42 -4.54 5.05
N ARG A 263 -22.52 -5.37 6.11
CA ARG A 263 -23.41 -5.05 7.25
C ARG A 263 -22.98 -3.78 7.96
N ARG A 264 -21.69 -3.63 8.27
CA ARG A 264 -21.17 -2.46 8.98
C ARG A 264 -21.46 -1.19 8.19
N SER A 265 -21.17 -1.19 6.88
CA SER A 265 -21.41 -0.03 6.02
C SER A 265 -22.88 0.33 5.92
N MET A 266 -23.78 -0.66 5.84
CA MET A 266 -25.22 -0.42 5.87
C MET A 266 -25.69 0.20 7.18
N LEU A 267 -25.28 -0.34 8.34
CA LEU A 267 -25.69 0.17 9.65
C LEU A 267 -25.17 1.58 9.93
N VAL A 268 -23.91 1.86 9.60
CA VAL A 268 -23.31 3.20 9.77
C VAL A 268 -24.07 4.25 8.95
N LYS A 269 -24.65 3.84 7.82
CA LYS A 269 -25.47 4.71 6.96
C LYS A 269 -26.97 4.66 7.28
N GLY A 270 -27.34 4.11 8.44
CA GLY A 270 -28.71 4.14 8.96
C GLY A 270 -29.66 3.09 8.38
N VAL A 271 -29.17 2.12 7.61
CA VAL A 271 -29.98 1.05 7.02
C VAL A 271 -30.37 0.05 8.10
N LYS A 272 -31.67 -0.25 8.22
CA LYS A 272 -32.19 -1.22 9.18
C LYS A 272 -32.11 -2.64 8.61
N LEU A 273 -31.14 -3.43 9.07
CA LEU A 273 -30.93 -4.82 8.60
C LEU A 273 -31.56 -5.90 9.47
N ASN A 274 -31.92 -5.55 10.71
CA ASN A 274 -32.44 -6.45 11.71
C ASN A 274 -33.75 -5.85 12.22
N ASP A 275 -34.90 -6.36 11.76
CA ASP A 275 -36.17 -6.08 12.43
C ASP A 275 -36.17 -6.79 13.79
N ALA A 276 -36.69 -6.14 14.85
CA ALA A 276 -36.83 -6.74 16.18
C ALA A 276 -37.68 -8.03 16.16
N LEU A 277 -38.52 -8.20 15.14
CA LEU A 277 -39.31 -9.40 14.89
C LEU A 277 -38.59 -10.45 14.01
N SER A 278 -37.35 -10.20 13.59
CA SER A 278 -36.57 -11.12 12.76
C SER A 278 -36.24 -12.40 13.52
N ARG A 279 -36.91 -13.48 13.17
CA ARG A 279 -36.62 -14.82 13.71
C ARG A 279 -35.27 -15.32 13.20
N ARG A 280 -34.43 -15.78 14.14
CA ARG A 280 -33.16 -16.43 13.84
C ARG A 280 -33.35 -17.64 12.93
N PHE A 281 -32.37 -17.90 12.06
CA PHE A 281 -32.38 -19.06 11.15
C PHE A 281 -32.05 -20.37 11.87
N ASP A 282 -31.21 -20.32 12.89
CA ASP A 282 -30.62 -21.49 13.56
C ASP A 282 -31.46 -22.10 14.68
N SER A 283 -32.27 -21.29 15.35
CA SER A 283 -32.88 -21.66 16.65
C SER A 283 -34.36 -21.28 16.77
N GLY A 284 -34.93 -20.60 15.78
CA GLY A 284 -36.32 -20.10 15.84
C GLY A 284 -36.57 -19.02 16.90
N GLY A 285 -35.55 -18.65 17.70
CA GLY A 285 -35.60 -17.59 18.70
C GLY A 285 -35.55 -16.18 18.10
N ILE A 286 -35.64 -15.19 18.98
CA ILE A 286 -35.58 -13.76 18.66
C ILE A 286 -34.15 -13.25 19.00
N GLY A 287 -33.67 -12.25 18.26
CA GLY A 287 -32.38 -11.58 18.52
C GLY A 287 -31.32 -11.82 17.44
N ASP A 288 -30.18 -11.15 17.56
CA ASP A 288 -29.04 -11.29 16.64
C ASP A 288 -27.76 -11.79 17.35
N CYS A 289 -26.79 -12.25 16.55
CA CYS A 289 -25.51 -12.80 17.02
C CYS A 289 -24.36 -11.79 17.01
N GLY A 290 -24.63 -10.48 16.99
CA GLY A 290 -23.56 -9.47 17.02
C GLY A 290 -22.50 -9.57 15.90
N ALA A 291 -22.86 -10.12 14.73
CA ALA A 291 -21.99 -10.40 13.57
C ALA A 291 -21.11 -11.68 13.63
N GLU A 292 -21.37 -12.60 14.58
CA GLU A 292 -20.71 -13.91 14.62
C GLU A 292 -20.98 -14.79 13.38
N GLY A 293 -22.11 -14.57 12.69
CA GLY A 293 -22.48 -15.30 11.46
C GLY A 293 -23.26 -16.59 11.71
N THR A 294 -23.93 -16.71 12.86
CA THR A 294 -24.70 -17.89 13.27
C THR A 294 -26.20 -17.71 13.08
N CYS A 295 -26.73 -16.50 13.33
CA CYS A 295 -28.18 -16.28 13.38
C CYS A 295 -28.88 -16.04 12.02
N ALA A 296 -28.12 -15.67 10.98
CA ALA A 296 -28.61 -15.24 9.65
C ALA A 296 -29.70 -14.13 9.65
N THR A 297 -29.84 -13.33 10.72
CA THR A 297 -30.79 -12.20 10.74
C THR A 297 -30.40 -11.07 9.79
N CYS A 298 -29.10 -10.92 9.53
CA CYS A 298 -28.55 -9.96 8.56
C CYS A 298 -28.47 -10.52 7.13
N ALA A 299 -29.23 -11.58 6.83
CA ALA A 299 -29.26 -12.15 5.48
C ALA A 299 -29.82 -11.14 4.47
N VAL A 300 -29.15 -11.04 3.34
CA VAL A 300 -29.55 -10.20 2.21
C VAL A 300 -29.52 -11.01 0.92
N LYS A 301 -30.34 -10.65 -0.06
CA LYS A 301 -30.30 -11.26 -1.39
C LYS A 301 -29.52 -10.36 -2.34
N ILE A 302 -28.47 -10.90 -2.95
CA ILE A 302 -27.72 -10.22 -3.99
C ILE A 302 -28.47 -10.41 -5.31
N VAL A 303 -29.00 -9.31 -5.85
CA VAL A 303 -29.72 -9.30 -7.13
C VAL A 303 -28.72 -9.17 -8.28
N GLN A 304 -27.71 -8.30 -8.11
CA GLN A 304 -26.65 -8.05 -9.08
C GLN A 304 -25.33 -7.80 -8.35
N GLY A 305 -24.21 -8.16 -8.98
CA GLY A 305 -22.87 -7.88 -8.44
C GLY A 305 -22.35 -8.93 -7.46
N GLY A 306 -22.83 -10.18 -7.54
CA GLY A 306 -22.36 -11.27 -6.68
C GLY A 306 -20.86 -11.57 -6.82
N ASN A 307 -20.27 -11.29 -7.98
CA ASN A 307 -18.83 -11.38 -8.25
C ASN A 307 -17.97 -10.32 -7.54
N LEU A 308 -18.60 -9.28 -6.96
CA LEU A 308 -17.93 -8.26 -6.15
C LEU A 308 -17.83 -8.66 -4.68
N CYS A 309 -18.49 -9.74 -4.26
CA CYS A 309 -18.44 -10.21 -2.88
C CYS A 309 -17.31 -11.24 -2.69
N ASN A 310 -16.76 -11.30 -1.48
CA ASN A 310 -15.83 -12.36 -1.08
C ASN A 310 -16.48 -13.77 -1.17
N PRO A 311 -15.68 -14.83 -1.33
CA PRO A 311 -16.17 -16.21 -1.25
C PRO A 311 -16.91 -16.49 0.07
N ARG A 312 -17.90 -17.38 0.04
CA ARG A 312 -18.64 -17.80 1.24
C ARG A 312 -17.79 -18.72 2.09
N ALA A 313 -17.73 -18.44 3.39
CA ALA A 313 -17.16 -19.39 4.36
C ALA A 313 -18.07 -20.63 4.50
N GLN A 314 -17.50 -21.75 4.95
CA GLN A 314 -18.23 -23.02 5.09
C GLN A 314 -19.51 -22.89 5.92
N GLN A 315 -19.46 -22.16 7.03
CA GLN A 315 -20.61 -21.92 7.90
C GLN A 315 -21.73 -21.15 7.17
N GLU A 316 -21.39 -20.09 6.42
CA GLU A 316 -22.36 -19.34 5.61
C GLU A 316 -23.00 -20.23 4.55
N ALA A 317 -22.19 -21.06 3.88
CA ALA A 317 -22.67 -21.99 2.86
C ALA A 317 -23.64 -23.04 3.43
N GLN A 318 -23.40 -23.53 4.65
CA GLN A 318 -24.29 -24.48 5.33
C GLN A 318 -25.62 -23.83 5.72
N ILE A 319 -25.60 -22.63 6.31
CA ILE A 319 -26.81 -21.90 6.70
C ILE A 319 -27.66 -21.54 5.48
N LEU A 320 -27.03 -21.11 4.38
CA LEU A 320 -27.70 -20.63 3.16
C LEU A 320 -27.71 -21.68 2.03
N VAL A 321 -27.68 -22.97 2.36
CA VAL A 321 -27.53 -24.06 1.38
C VAL A 321 -28.61 -24.04 0.28
N LYS A 322 -29.86 -23.70 0.64
CA LYS A 322 -30.99 -23.62 -0.31
C LYS A 322 -31.11 -22.24 -1.01
N ARG A 323 -30.22 -21.29 -0.72
CA ARG A 323 -30.33 -19.88 -1.13
C ARG A 323 -29.00 -19.37 -1.71
N ALA A 324 -28.70 -19.79 -2.94
CA ALA A 324 -27.42 -19.52 -3.59
C ALA A 324 -27.06 -18.03 -3.70
N ASN A 325 -28.04 -17.17 -3.97
CA ASN A 325 -27.84 -15.72 -4.13
C ASN A 325 -28.02 -14.93 -2.82
N TRP A 326 -28.17 -15.61 -1.69
CA TRP A 326 -28.24 -14.96 -0.38
C TRP A 326 -26.85 -14.90 0.23
N ARG A 327 -26.61 -13.84 0.98
CA ARG A 327 -25.38 -13.61 1.72
C ARG A 327 -25.70 -13.18 3.14
N MET A 328 -24.87 -13.59 4.09
CA MET A 328 -24.86 -12.97 5.41
C MET A 328 -24.06 -11.68 5.30
N SER A 329 -24.74 -10.53 5.35
CA SER A 329 -24.07 -9.23 5.17
C SER A 329 -22.96 -8.99 6.19
N CYS A 330 -23.03 -9.61 7.38
CA CYS A 330 -21.96 -9.54 8.38
C CYS A 330 -20.67 -10.28 7.99
N LYS A 331 -20.74 -11.27 7.10
CA LYS A 331 -19.58 -12.01 6.57
C LYS A 331 -19.20 -11.60 5.16
N THR A 332 -19.95 -10.66 4.59
CA THR A 332 -19.76 -10.20 3.22
C THR A 332 -18.84 -8.99 3.20
N ILE A 333 -17.73 -9.13 2.49
CA ILE A 333 -16.88 -8.01 2.09
C ILE A 333 -17.16 -7.68 0.62
N VAL A 334 -17.34 -6.41 0.31
CA VAL A 334 -17.57 -5.92 -1.06
C VAL A 334 -16.28 -5.47 -1.72
N GLY A 335 -16.25 -5.47 -3.06
CA GLY A 335 -15.05 -5.16 -3.84
C GLY A 335 -13.90 -6.15 -3.60
N TYR A 336 -14.23 -7.42 -3.37
CA TYR A 336 -13.22 -8.45 -3.15
C TYR A 336 -12.24 -8.55 -4.34
N GLY A 337 -10.95 -8.61 -4.02
CA GLY A 337 -9.84 -8.53 -4.96
C GLY A 337 -9.65 -7.15 -5.58
N MET A 338 -9.95 -6.09 -4.83
CA MET A 338 -9.83 -4.68 -5.26
C MET A 338 -10.67 -4.34 -6.49
N LYS A 339 -11.78 -5.05 -6.69
CA LYS A 339 -12.72 -4.79 -7.80
C LYS A 339 -13.58 -3.57 -7.50
N GLU A 340 -13.87 -2.79 -8.54
CA GLU A 340 -14.91 -1.76 -8.51
C GLU A 340 -16.16 -2.21 -9.29
N GLY A 341 -17.29 -1.56 -9.04
CA GLY A 341 -18.51 -1.84 -9.79
C GLY A 341 -19.78 -1.42 -9.09
N SER A 342 -20.91 -1.92 -9.60
CA SER A 342 -22.23 -1.66 -9.03
C SER A 342 -22.86 -2.96 -8.57
N MET A 343 -23.57 -2.92 -7.45
CA MET A 343 -24.30 -4.08 -6.92
C MET A 343 -25.68 -3.68 -6.42
N THR A 344 -26.63 -4.60 -6.52
CA THR A 344 -28.00 -4.41 -6.04
C THR A 344 -28.32 -5.47 -5.01
N VAL A 345 -28.80 -5.04 -3.85
CA VAL A 345 -29.05 -5.89 -2.70
C VAL A 345 -30.46 -5.64 -2.18
N ARG A 346 -31.19 -6.73 -1.95
CA ARG A 346 -32.48 -6.72 -1.27
C ARG A 346 -32.28 -7.05 0.19
N VAL A 347 -32.70 -6.14 1.05
CA VAL A 347 -32.77 -6.38 2.50
C VAL A 347 -33.99 -7.24 2.84
N SER A 348 -33.94 -7.92 3.99
CA SER A 348 -35.03 -8.77 4.47
C SER A 348 -35.59 -9.72 3.41
N PRO A 349 -34.76 -10.55 2.74
CA PRO A 349 -35.16 -11.29 1.54
C PRO A 349 -36.32 -12.28 1.76
N ARG A 350 -36.64 -12.63 3.01
CA ARG A 350 -37.82 -13.44 3.39
C ARG A 350 -39.16 -12.72 3.22
N GLN A 351 -39.16 -11.39 3.26
CA GLN A 351 -40.37 -10.56 3.12
C GLN A 351 -40.69 -10.25 1.66
N TRP A 352 -39.92 -10.80 0.72
CA TRP A 352 -40.19 -10.68 -0.71
C TRP A 352 -41.03 -11.85 -1.20
N ALA A 353 -41.88 -11.62 -2.20
CA ALA A 353 -42.73 -12.66 -2.80
C ALA A 353 -41.93 -13.85 -3.36
N ASP A 354 -40.67 -13.62 -3.77
CA ASP A 354 -39.71 -14.63 -4.26
C ASP A 354 -38.77 -15.18 -3.17
N GLY A 355 -39.07 -14.88 -1.90
CA GLY A 355 -38.29 -15.23 -0.72
C GLY A 355 -38.64 -16.57 -0.07
N SER A 356 -39.67 -17.27 -0.58
CA SER A 356 -40.16 -18.57 -0.06
C SER A 356 -39.41 -19.78 -0.58
#